data_AF-A0A928T1A1-F1
#
_entry.id   AF-A0A928T1A1-F1
#
_cell.length_a   1.000
_cell.length_b   1.000
_cell.length_c   1.000
_cell.angle_alpha   90.00
_cell.angle_beta   90.00
_cell.angle_gamma   90.00
#
_symmetry.space_group_name_H-M   'P 1'
#
loop_
_entity.id
_entity.type
_entity.pdbx_description
1 polymer ?
#
loop_
_entity_poly.entity_id
_entity_poly.type
_entity_poly.pdbx_seq_one_letter_code
_entity_poly.pdbx_strand_id
1 'polypeptide(L)'
;MDGPSSGQQRDAQEAFDAANEERARERLPPVDFVTFVLSLYHSARVHLGDAPNPEGGATQLELPLARQTIDLIGLLQDKTRGNLTGEEERIVEQALYDLRMRYVEVAKSK
;
A
#
# COMPACT_ATOMS: atom_id res chain seq x y z
N MET A 1 35.49 -15.88 43.40
CA MET A 1 34.90 -14.95 42.42
C MET A 1 34.05 -15.82 41.51
N ASP A 2 32.86 -16.19 41.97
CA ASP A 2 31.98 -17.09 41.22
C ASP A 2 31.36 -16.32 40.05
N GLY A 3 31.58 -16.82 38.84
CA GLY A 3 31.01 -16.25 37.63
C GLY A 3 29.48 -16.34 37.61
N PRO A 4 28.82 -15.53 36.76
CA PRO A 4 27.36 -15.49 36.70
C PRO A 4 26.77 -16.88 36.38
N SER A 5 25.73 -17.26 37.12
CA SER A 5 25.08 -18.57 37.06
C SER A 5 24.34 -18.79 35.75
N SER A 6 24.35 -20.03 35.24
CA SER A 6 23.79 -20.48 33.95
C SER A 6 22.30 -20.15 33.73
N GLY A 7 21.55 -19.82 34.79
CA GLY A 7 20.17 -19.32 34.69
C GLY A 7 20.08 -17.90 34.12
N GLN A 8 20.97 -16.99 34.54
CA GLN A 8 20.96 -15.59 34.08
C GLN A 8 21.32 -15.45 32.59
N GLN A 9 22.08 -16.41 32.04
CA GLN A 9 22.42 -16.43 30.61
C GLN A 9 21.27 -16.93 29.72
N ARG A 10 20.39 -17.79 30.23
CA ARG A 10 19.21 -18.28 29.49
C ARG A 10 18.11 -17.23 29.46
N ASP A 11 17.83 -16.61 30.59
CA ASP A 11 16.81 -15.55 30.69
C ASP A 11 17.16 -14.34 29.82
N ALA A 12 18.45 -13.97 29.75
CA ALA A 12 18.92 -12.88 28.89
C ALA A 12 18.84 -13.22 27.39
N GLN A 13 19.07 -14.48 27.03
CA GLN A 13 18.98 -14.94 25.64
C GLN A 13 17.52 -14.99 25.18
N GLU A 14 16.62 -15.53 26.01
CA GLU A 14 15.18 -15.61 25.72
C GLU A 14 14.56 -14.21 25.60
N ALA A 15 14.96 -13.25 26.45
CA ALA A 15 14.51 -11.87 26.35
C ALA A 15 15.01 -11.17 25.08
N PHE A 16 16.23 -11.47 24.64
CA PHE A 16 16.79 -10.93 23.39
C PHE A 16 16.09 -11.50 22.14
N ASP A 17 15.79 -12.79 22.16
CA ASP A 17 15.11 -13.48 21.05
C ASP A 17 13.64 -13.03 20.95
N ALA A 18 12.93 -12.90 22.07
CA ALA A 18 11.58 -12.35 22.11
C ALA A 18 11.52 -10.89 21.60
N ALA A 19 12.47 -10.05 22.01
CA ALA A 19 12.57 -8.67 21.54
C ALA A 19 12.89 -8.57 20.04
N ASN A 20 13.68 -9.51 19.49
CA ASN A 20 13.94 -9.57 18.05
C ASN A 20 12.75 -10.09 17.25
N GLU A 21 11.99 -11.06 17.76
CA GLU A 21 10.74 -11.50 17.15
C GLU A 21 9.68 -10.40 17.13
N GLU A 22 9.54 -9.64 18.22
CA GLU A 22 8.64 -8.49 18.30
C GLU A 22 9.06 -7.41 17.29
N ARG A 23 10.34 -7.05 17.24
CA ARG A 23 10.88 -6.13 16.22
C ARG A 23 10.75 -6.66 14.79
N ALA A 24 10.70 -7.97 14.59
CA ALA A 24 10.46 -8.56 13.27
C ALA A 24 8.97 -8.52 12.90
N ARG A 25 8.06 -8.71 13.86
CA ARG A 25 6.60 -8.58 13.68
C ARG A 25 6.18 -7.12 13.45
N GLU A 26 6.90 -6.16 14.02
CA GLU A 26 6.67 -4.72 13.79
C GLU A 26 7.23 -4.21 12.46
N ARG A 27 8.09 -4.99 11.77
CA ARG A 27 8.57 -4.62 10.43
C ARG A 27 7.49 -4.94 9.42
N LEU A 28 6.79 -3.91 8.96
CA LEU A 28 5.95 -4.01 7.78
C LEU A 28 6.77 -4.59 6.61
N PRO A 29 6.19 -5.51 5.81
CA PRO A 29 6.88 -6.03 4.64
C PRO A 29 7.28 -4.88 3.71
N PRO A 30 8.42 -5.00 3.01
CA PRO A 30 8.87 -3.96 2.10
C PRO A 30 7.81 -3.75 1.01
N VAL A 31 7.44 -2.50 0.76
CA VAL A 31 6.54 -2.14 -0.33
C VAL A 31 7.34 -2.16 -1.62
N ASP A 32 6.94 -3.01 -2.56
CA ASP A 32 7.43 -2.96 -3.93
C ASP A 32 6.57 -2.03 -4.81
N PHE A 33 7.04 -1.73 -6.01
CA PHE A 33 6.36 -0.78 -6.91
C PHE A 33 4.93 -1.24 -7.25
N VAL A 34 4.74 -2.53 -7.50
CA VAL A 34 3.43 -3.12 -7.81
C VAL A 34 2.47 -2.93 -6.64
N THR A 35 2.88 -3.30 -5.43
CA THR A 35 2.08 -3.15 -4.21
C THR A 35 1.73 -1.68 -3.96
N PHE A 36 2.66 -0.76 -4.22
CA PHE A 36 2.41 0.67 -4.12
C PHE A 36 1.34 1.14 -5.12
N VAL A 37 1.47 0.80 -6.41
CA VAL A 37 0.47 1.15 -7.43
C VAL A 37 -0.89 0.56 -7.11
N LEU A 38 -0.96 -0.69 -6.65
CA LEU A 38 -2.20 -1.34 -6.24
C LEU A 38 -2.84 -0.64 -5.03
N SER A 39 -2.05 -0.14 -4.09
CA SER A 39 -2.58 0.63 -2.95
C SER A 39 -3.21 1.95 -3.40
N LEU A 40 -2.58 2.67 -4.35
CA LEU A 40 -3.15 3.87 -4.96
C LEU A 40 -4.41 3.55 -5.76
N TYR A 41 -4.42 2.44 -6.50
CA TYR A 41 -5.60 1.97 -7.23
C TYR A 41 -6.79 1.74 -6.30
N HIS A 42 -6.59 1.02 -5.19
CA HIS A 42 -7.65 0.81 -4.21
C HIS A 42 -8.12 2.12 -3.55
N SER A 43 -7.20 3.03 -3.20
CA SER A 43 -7.55 4.36 -2.67
C SER A 43 -8.43 5.15 -3.64
N ALA A 44 -8.08 5.17 -4.93
CA ALA A 44 -8.89 5.83 -5.94
C ALA A 44 -10.30 5.22 -6.05
N ARG A 45 -10.43 3.89 -5.96
CA ARG A 45 -11.73 3.19 -5.94
C ARG A 45 -12.58 3.54 -4.72
N VAL A 46 -11.98 3.66 -3.54
CA VAL A 46 -12.68 4.13 -2.33
C VAL A 46 -13.22 5.54 -2.55
N HIS A 47 -12.41 6.47 -3.07
CA HIS A 47 -12.86 7.83 -3.40
C HIS A 47 -13.91 7.86 -4.52
N LEU A 48 -13.96 6.87 -5.40
CA LEU A 48 -15.03 6.71 -6.40
C LEU A 48 -16.31 6.09 -5.82
N GLY A 49 -16.33 5.73 -4.53
CA GLY A 49 -17.47 5.09 -3.88
C GLY A 49 -17.66 3.61 -4.25
N ASP A 50 -16.67 2.99 -4.89
CA ASP A 50 -16.71 1.59 -5.33
C ASP A 50 -16.35 0.59 -4.21
N ALA A 51 -15.80 1.09 -3.11
CA ALA A 51 -15.42 0.29 -1.95
C ALA A 51 -15.73 1.05 -0.65
N PRO A 52 -16.17 0.36 0.41
CA PRO A 52 -16.40 0.99 1.71
C PRO A 52 -15.09 1.55 2.26
N ASN A 53 -15.19 2.68 2.99
CA ASN A 53 -14.03 3.21 3.69
C ASN A 53 -13.60 2.21 4.78
N PRO A 54 -12.32 1.80 4.86
CA PRO A 54 -11.81 0.89 5.89
C PRO A 54 -12.08 1.35 7.34
N GLU A 55 -12.35 2.63 7.59
CA GLU A 55 -12.74 3.14 8.91
C GLU A 55 -14.20 2.84 9.31
N GLY A 56 -14.94 2.05 8.53
CA GLY A 56 -16.29 1.60 8.86
C GLY A 56 -17.41 2.56 8.45
N GLY A 57 -17.12 3.48 7.52
CA GLY A 57 -18.07 4.46 7.00
C GLY A 57 -18.83 4.04 5.73
N ALA A 58 -19.93 4.75 5.45
CA ALA A 58 -20.64 4.65 4.17
C ALA A 58 -19.71 4.98 2.99
N THR A 59 -19.95 4.38 1.82
CA THR A 59 -19.26 4.73 0.58
C THR A 59 -19.45 6.22 0.29
N GLN A 60 -18.37 7.00 0.39
CA GLN A 60 -18.40 8.44 0.18
C GLN A 60 -17.72 8.78 -1.15
N LEU A 61 -18.48 9.36 -2.08
CA LEU A 61 -17.99 9.71 -3.39
C LEU A 61 -17.27 11.07 -3.36
N GLU A 62 -15.94 11.02 -3.50
CA GLU A 62 -15.00 12.13 -3.44
C GLU A 62 -14.24 12.28 -4.78
N LEU A 63 -14.97 12.69 -5.83
CA LEU A 63 -14.40 12.85 -7.18
C LEU A 63 -13.08 13.65 -7.24
N PRO A 64 -12.89 14.78 -6.52
CA PRO A 64 -11.62 15.50 -6.55
C PRO A 64 -10.43 14.67 -6.06
N LEU A 65 -10.61 13.88 -5.00
CA LEU A 65 -9.56 13.00 -4.47
C LEU A 65 -9.30 11.83 -5.40
N ALA A 66 -10.35 11.21 -5.95
CA ALA A 66 -10.20 10.17 -6.97
C ALA A 66 -9.36 10.65 -8.16
N ARG A 67 -9.64 11.86 -8.66
CA ARG A 67 -8.88 12.49 -9.75
C ARG A 67 -7.42 12.70 -9.35
N GLN A 68 -7.16 13.25 -8.17
CA GLN A 68 -5.80 13.47 -7.68
C GLN A 68 -4.99 12.17 -7.63
N THR A 69 -5.60 11.09 -7.15
CA THR A 69 -4.93 9.78 -7.10
C THR A 69 -4.67 9.20 -8.49
N ILE A 70 -5.61 9.35 -9.43
CA ILE A 70 -5.40 8.97 -10.84
C ILE A 70 -4.24 9.76 -11.46
N ASP A 71 -4.20 11.07 -11.22
CA ASP A 71 -3.14 11.95 -11.71
C ASP A 71 -1.78 11.57 -11.11
N LEU A 72 -1.73 11.13 -9.84
CA LEU A 72 -0.52 10.61 -9.21
C LEU A 72 -0.02 9.32 -9.86
N ILE A 73 -0.90 8.36 -10.16
CA ILE A 73 -0.51 7.15 -10.89
C ILE A 73 0.01 7.51 -12.29
N GLY A 74 -0.60 8.50 -12.95
CA GLY A 74 -0.14 9.01 -14.25
C GLY A 74 1.24 9.66 -14.15
N LEU A 75 1.48 10.46 -13.12
CA LEU A 75 2.79 11.04 -12.84
C LEU A 75 3.85 9.95 -12.62
N LEU A 76 3.52 8.88 -11.89
CA LEU A 76 4.42 7.75 -11.69
C LEU A 76 4.78 7.09 -13.01
N GLN A 77 3.78 6.75 -13.84
CA GLN A 77 4.01 6.21 -15.19
C GLN A 77 5.00 7.06 -15.99
N ASP A 78 4.81 8.38 -15.97
CA ASP A 78 5.66 9.30 -16.72
C ASP A 78 7.09 9.38 -16.16
N LYS A 79 7.24 9.36 -14.83
CA LYS A 79 8.54 9.47 -14.15
C LYS A 79 9.33 8.17 -14.12
N THR A 80 8.66 7.02 -14.21
CA THR A 80 9.30 5.70 -14.21
C THR A 80 9.46 5.09 -15.59
N ARG A 81 9.02 5.78 -16.66
CA ARG A 81 9.15 5.32 -18.05
C ARG A 81 10.57 4.86 -18.38
N GLY A 82 10.69 3.66 -18.97
CA GLY A 82 11.99 3.04 -19.29
C GLY A 82 12.70 2.37 -18.10
N ASN A 83 12.17 2.48 -16.88
CA ASN A 83 12.65 1.77 -15.69
C ASN A 83 11.69 0.67 -15.21
N LEU A 84 10.51 0.55 -15.82
CA LEU A 84 9.53 -0.48 -15.49
C LEU A 84 9.83 -1.78 -16.21
N THR A 85 9.61 -2.89 -15.53
CA THR A 85 9.45 -4.21 -16.17
C THR A 85 8.16 -4.23 -16.99
N GLY A 86 8.07 -5.14 -17.95
CA GLY A 86 6.84 -5.28 -18.75
C GLY A 86 5.61 -5.73 -17.95
N GLU A 87 5.79 -6.28 -16.75
CA GLU A 87 4.68 -6.55 -15.83
C GLU A 87 4.22 -5.27 -15.12
N GLU A 88 5.14 -4.52 -14.55
CA GLU A 88 4.85 -3.25 -13.87
C GLU A 88 4.19 -2.24 -14.82
N GLU A 89 4.67 -2.14 -16.06
CA GLU A 89 4.10 -1.27 -17.08
C GLU A 89 2.63 -1.63 -17.37
N ARG A 90 2.34 -2.91 -17.57
CA ARG A 90 0.96 -3.39 -17.80
C ARG A 90 0.05 -3.11 -16.62
N ILE A 91 0.53 -3.29 -15.39
CA ILE A 91 -0.25 -3.03 -14.18
C ILE A 91 -0.60 -1.55 -14.08
N VAL A 92 0.36 -0.65 -14.32
CA VAL A 92 0.13 0.79 -14.31
C VAL A 92 -0.85 1.21 -15.40
N GLU A 93 -0.69 0.68 -16.62
CA GLU A 93 -1.58 0.97 -17.74
C GLU A 93 -3.02 0.51 -17.47
N GLN A 94 -3.20 -0.72 -16.97
CA GLN A 94 -4.50 -1.27 -16.60
C GLN A 94 -5.16 -0.45 -15.49
N ALA A 95 -4.42 -0.13 -14.42
CA ALA A 95 -4.92 0.70 -13.33
C ALA A 95 -5.39 2.07 -13.83
N LEU A 96 -4.61 2.74 -14.70
CA LEU A 96 -4.99 4.02 -15.27
C LEU A 96 -6.22 3.93 -16.18
N TYR A 97 -6.29 2.90 -17.02
CA TYR A 97 -7.43 2.69 -17.90
C TYR A 97 -8.73 2.50 -17.10
N ASP A 98 -8.72 1.55 -16.16
CA ASP A 98 -9.88 1.20 -15.35
C ASP A 98 -10.37 2.39 -14.54
N LEU A 99 -9.46 3.10 -13.85
CA LEU A 99 -9.83 4.24 -13.03
C LEU A 99 -10.35 5.43 -13.85
N ARG A 100 -9.76 5.71 -15.01
CA ARG A 100 -10.22 6.80 -15.88
C ARG A 100 -11.61 6.52 -16.45
N MET A 101 -11.85 5.30 -16.90
CA MET A 101 -13.17 4.88 -17.37
C MET A 101 -14.20 5.02 -16.26
N ARG A 102 -13.88 4.49 -15.07
CA ARG A 102 -14.77 4.56 -13.92
C ARG A 102 -15.04 5.99 -13.47
N TYR A 103 -14.01 6.83 -13.42
CA TYR A 103 -14.15 8.25 -13.09
C TYR A 103 -15.12 8.96 -14.04
N VAL A 104 -15.02 8.71 -15.36
CA VAL A 104 -15.92 9.31 -16.35
C VAL A 104 -17.35 8.82 -16.18
N GLU A 105 -17.57 7.53 -15.91
CA GLU A 105 -18.91 6.99 -15.62
C GLU A 105 -19.54 7.69 -14.42
N VAL A 106 -18.82 7.73 -13.29
CA VAL A 106 -19.32 8.30 -12.04
C VAL A 106 -19.52 9.82 -12.18
N ALA A 107 -18.62 10.52 -12.87
CA ALA A 107 -18.75 11.95 -13.11
C ALA A 107 -19.94 12.32 -14.01
N LYS A 108 -20.35 11.42 -14.92
CA LYS A 108 -21.54 11.60 -15.77
C LYS A 108 -22.85 11.23 -15.08
N SER A 109 -22.80 10.44 -14.03
CA SER A 109 -23.98 10.02 -13.24
C SER A 109 -24.30 10.97 -12.07
N LYS A 110 -23.56 12.08 -11.91
CA LYS A 110 -23.94 13.21 -11.06
C LYS A 110 -24.60 14.31 -11.89
#